data_AF-F0YED0-F1
#
_entry.id   AF-F0YED0-F1
#
_cell.length_a   1.000
_cell.length_b   1.000
_cell.length_c   1.000
_cell.angle_alpha   90.00
_cell.angle_beta   90.00
_cell.angle_gamma   90.00
#
_symmetry.space_group_name_H-M   'P 1'
#
loop_
_entity.id
_entity.type
_entity.pdbx_description
1 polymer ?
#
loop_
_entity_poly.entity_id
_entity_poly.type
_entity_poly.pdbx_seq_one_letter_code
_entity_poly.pdbx_strand_id
1 'polypeptide(L)'
;METKIDDLKTQLTKLESPETTGSNKERKKLYVALELCAAYASLDLKRSVVQYADLGVDLDGECVEAHCYKAEALRGMAEGKPSHKAVQRCARAADKGLKACDRVVSLEGLSGYRARLEACKAAVAALDAPPPPPGSGKPKKTRDAPREAASRAPAPPRKLDAAPARSGAPAPAAAPPTTEAVRTAGGAPLSKSAWNVKDTWEEVDVTSWAVERIAELFMGTPLPLYDGDLRLRIYDVRRVVGHAQVVIFQRKVRSIFDLEEVELSWVAEDGGEGQFKGAATLRGFANSADAGDLEISTNFACKTETHEAVKTFLRNEGGARAQLAQLLEDFEREFTQLTGDGVALARSFEKSGRLRDPAAEENSPEVREARLAAAKRQAFQDDMRISNPKLKVTM
;
A
#
# COMPACT_ATOMS: atom_id res chain seq x y z
N MET A 1 17.80 13.17 14.68
CA MET A 1 18.01 12.09 15.65
C MET A 1 18.93 12.57 16.77
N GLU A 2 20.07 13.17 16.42
CA GLU A 2 20.98 13.83 17.38
C GLU A 2 20.26 14.83 18.30
N THR A 3 19.40 15.70 17.75
CA THR A 3 18.56 16.62 18.53
C THR A 3 17.66 15.93 19.56
N LYS A 4 16.99 14.82 19.20
CA LYS A 4 16.09 14.09 20.10
C LYS A 4 16.87 13.33 21.20
N ILE A 5 18.08 12.88 20.90
CA ILE A 5 19.00 12.28 21.89
C ILE A 5 19.43 13.35 22.91
N ASP A 6 19.75 14.55 22.45
CA ASP A 6 20.18 15.64 23.33
C ASP A 6 19.03 16.17 24.21
N ASP A 7 17.80 16.17 23.70
CA ASP A 7 16.60 16.48 24.49
C ASP A 7 16.38 15.44 25.60
N LEU A 8 16.48 14.14 25.29
CA LEU A 8 16.34 13.06 26.27
C LEU A 8 17.44 13.10 27.34
N LYS A 9 18.69 13.40 26.96
CA LYS A 9 19.79 13.62 27.92
C LYS A 9 19.50 14.80 28.83
N THR A 10 19.00 15.91 28.26
CA THR A 10 18.64 17.10 29.03
C THR A 10 17.52 16.81 30.04
N GLN A 11 16.50 16.05 29.64
CA GLN A 11 15.43 15.62 30.55
C GLN A 11 15.96 14.70 31.66
N LEU A 12 16.87 13.80 31.34
CA LEU A 12 17.49 12.92 32.34
C LEU A 12 18.32 13.71 33.35
N THR A 13 19.17 14.64 32.90
CA THR A 13 19.95 15.52 33.78
C THR A 13 19.04 16.36 34.68
N LYS A 14 17.89 16.82 34.17
CA LYS A 14 16.90 17.54 34.98
C LYS A 14 16.30 16.68 36.09
N LEU A 15 16.11 15.37 35.88
CA LEU A 15 15.57 14.46 36.91
C LEU A 15 16.64 13.94 37.89
N GLU A 16 17.91 14.09 37.56
CA GLU A 16 19.04 13.76 38.43
C GLU A 16 19.44 14.90 39.36
N SER A 17 18.94 16.12 39.10
CA SER A 17 19.11 17.25 40.00
C SER A 17 18.55 16.91 41.40
N PRO A 18 19.26 17.26 42.49
CA PRO A 18 18.77 17.03 43.85
C PRO A 18 17.48 17.80 44.16
N GLU A 19 17.13 18.80 43.36
CA GLU A 19 15.95 19.64 43.54
C GLU A 19 14.67 19.05 42.93
N THR A 20 14.79 18.04 42.06
CA THR A 20 13.65 17.42 41.39
C THR A 20 13.34 16.05 42.01
N THR A 21 12.18 15.96 42.64
CA THR A 21 11.59 14.69 43.11
C THR A 21 10.98 13.90 41.94
N GLY A 22 11.78 13.63 40.92
CA GLY A 22 11.41 12.76 39.82
C GLY A 22 11.25 11.31 40.29
N SER A 23 10.22 10.61 39.82
CA SER A 23 10.03 9.21 40.15
C SER A 23 11.17 8.36 39.58
N ASN A 24 11.68 7.40 40.36
CA ASN A 24 12.67 6.42 39.89
C ASN A 24 12.19 5.68 38.62
N LYS A 25 10.87 5.59 38.42
CA LYS A 25 10.24 5.02 37.22
C LYS A 25 10.53 5.88 35.97
N GLU A 26 10.47 7.20 36.07
CA GLU A 26 10.69 8.13 34.94
C GLU A 26 12.16 8.15 34.51
N ARG A 27 13.08 8.13 35.49
CA ARG A 27 14.52 8.02 35.20
C ARG A 27 14.83 6.77 34.40
N LYS A 28 14.30 5.62 34.81
CA LYS A 28 14.47 4.34 34.09
C LYS A 28 13.92 4.39 32.67
N LYS A 29 12.76 5.03 32.45
CA LYS A 29 12.19 5.20 31.10
C LYS A 29 13.12 6.00 30.18
N LEU A 30 13.70 7.10 30.69
CA LEU A 30 14.62 7.94 29.89
C LEU A 30 15.95 7.26 29.59
N TYR A 31 16.53 6.53 30.55
CA TYR A 31 17.74 5.73 30.32
C TYR A 31 17.53 4.72 29.19
N VAL A 32 16.40 4.03 29.23
CA VAL A 32 16.04 3.02 28.25
C VAL A 32 15.77 3.63 26.86
N ALA A 33 15.10 4.80 26.80
CA ALA A 33 14.91 5.53 25.55
C ALA A 33 16.23 5.98 24.92
N LEU A 34 17.21 6.39 25.74
CA LEU A 34 18.55 6.77 25.28
C LEU A 34 19.34 5.58 24.73
N GLU A 35 19.33 4.43 25.39
CA GLU A 35 19.97 3.20 24.89
C GLU A 35 19.37 2.76 23.55
N LEU A 36 18.04 2.84 23.42
CA LEU A 36 17.33 2.49 22.19
C LEU A 36 17.75 3.40 21.03
N CYS A 37 17.76 4.72 21.26
CA CYS A 37 18.19 5.70 20.27
C CYS A 37 19.65 5.49 19.86
N ALA A 38 20.55 5.16 20.79
CA ALA A 38 21.95 4.86 20.49
C ALA A 38 22.11 3.57 19.66
N ALA A 39 21.38 2.50 20.01
CA ALA A 39 21.37 1.26 19.24
C ALA A 39 20.85 1.48 17.81
N TYR A 40 19.75 2.22 17.64
CA TYR A 40 19.21 2.53 16.31
C TYR A 40 20.10 3.46 15.48
N ALA A 41 20.77 4.44 16.11
CA ALA A 41 21.75 5.28 15.44
C ALA A 41 22.91 4.45 14.84
N SER A 42 23.35 3.39 15.54
CA SER A 42 24.37 2.47 15.02
C SER A 42 23.91 1.55 13.88
N LEU A 43 22.61 1.48 13.61
CA LEU A 43 22.01 0.66 12.55
C LEU A 43 21.62 1.47 11.29
N ASP A 44 21.91 2.78 11.25
CA ASP A 44 21.66 3.71 10.13
C ASP A 44 20.20 3.74 9.59
N LEU A 45 19.22 3.38 10.43
CA LEU A 45 17.79 3.40 10.09
C LEU A 45 17.21 4.80 10.32
N LYS A 46 17.14 5.65 9.29
CA LYS A 46 16.86 7.10 9.48
C LYS A 46 15.39 7.53 9.57
N ARG A 47 14.39 6.72 9.19
CA ARG A 47 12.99 7.21 9.02
C ARG A 47 11.90 6.56 9.86
N SER A 48 12.08 5.34 10.39
CA SER A 48 11.05 4.67 11.21
C SER A 48 11.19 4.95 12.72
N VAL A 49 12.05 5.87 13.12
CA VAL A 49 12.61 5.95 14.49
C VAL A 49 11.83 6.88 15.44
N VAL A 50 11.14 7.89 14.92
CA VAL A 50 10.50 8.92 15.77
C VAL A 50 9.29 8.36 16.54
N GLN A 51 8.51 7.46 15.92
CA GLN A 51 7.32 6.87 16.53
C GLN A 51 7.62 5.88 17.68
N TYR A 52 8.81 5.28 17.73
CA TYR A 52 9.13 4.24 18.72
C TYR A 52 9.66 4.75 20.05
N ALA A 53 10.38 5.88 20.04
CA ALA A 53 10.83 6.52 21.27
C ALA A 53 9.63 7.00 22.10
N ASP A 54 8.59 7.50 21.44
CA ASP A 54 7.38 7.98 22.09
C ASP A 54 6.54 6.79 22.64
N LEU A 55 6.46 5.66 21.92
CA LEU A 55 5.83 4.42 22.44
C LEU A 55 6.56 3.79 23.65
N GLY A 56 7.89 3.92 23.71
CA GLY A 56 8.69 3.37 24.82
C GLY A 56 8.46 4.08 26.15
N VAL A 57 8.06 5.36 26.12
CA VAL A 57 7.72 6.15 27.30
C VAL A 57 6.37 5.74 27.89
N ASP A 58 5.42 5.31 27.06
CA ASP A 58 4.06 4.92 27.51
C ASP A 58 3.95 3.46 27.96
N LEU A 59 4.77 2.55 27.44
CA LEU A 59 4.67 1.12 27.70
C LEU A 59 5.69 0.63 28.76
N ASP A 60 5.50 1.01 30.03
CA ASP A 60 6.02 0.41 31.28
C ASP A 60 7.37 -0.38 31.27
N GLY A 61 8.33 -0.03 30.42
CA GLY A 61 9.66 -0.67 30.29
C GLY A 61 9.66 -2.09 29.69
N GLU A 62 8.57 -2.85 29.78
CA GLU A 62 8.51 -4.26 29.34
C GLU A 62 8.63 -4.44 27.81
N CYS A 63 8.18 -3.45 27.02
CA CYS A 63 8.28 -3.51 25.56
C CYS A 63 9.69 -3.24 25.04
N VAL A 64 10.55 -2.61 25.84
CA VAL A 64 11.91 -2.27 25.41
C VAL A 64 12.85 -3.46 25.49
N GLU A 65 12.71 -4.31 26.52
CA GLU A 65 13.44 -5.58 26.60
C GLU A 65 13.23 -6.41 25.33
N ALA A 66 12.01 -6.45 24.77
CA ALA A 66 11.69 -7.19 23.55
C ALA A 66 12.44 -6.68 22.32
N HIS A 67 12.61 -5.36 22.19
CA HIS A 67 13.35 -4.78 21.08
C HIS A 67 14.86 -4.95 21.23
N CYS A 68 15.41 -4.83 22.45
CA CYS A 68 16.83 -5.09 22.70
C CYS A 68 17.20 -6.55 22.42
N TYR A 69 16.39 -7.51 22.85
CA TYR A 69 16.63 -8.94 22.54
C TYR A 69 16.43 -9.27 21.06
N LYS A 70 15.50 -8.59 20.36
CA LYS A 70 15.36 -8.72 18.90
C LYS A 70 16.59 -8.18 18.18
N ALA A 71 17.14 -7.04 18.61
CA ALA A 71 18.35 -6.46 18.04
C ALA A 71 19.58 -7.36 18.29
N GLU A 72 19.74 -7.91 19.50
CA GLU A 72 20.79 -8.90 19.80
C GLU A 72 20.66 -10.17 18.95
N ALA A 73 19.44 -10.69 18.78
CA ALA A 73 19.20 -11.87 17.95
C ALA A 73 19.49 -11.62 16.46
N LEU A 74 19.07 -10.46 15.93
CA LEU A 74 19.36 -10.04 14.56
C LEU A 74 20.87 -9.83 14.34
N ARG A 75 21.58 -9.27 15.31
CA ARG A 75 23.04 -9.13 15.28
C ARG A 75 23.74 -10.49 15.30
N GLY A 76 23.32 -11.42 16.16
CA GLY A 76 23.83 -12.79 16.18
C GLY A 76 23.55 -13.57 14.89
N MET A 77 22.47 -13.22 14.16
CA MET A 77 22.20 -13.76 12.82
C MET A 77 23.12 -13.16 11.76
N ALA A 78 23.41 -11.85 11.81
CA ALA A 78 24.39 -11.22 10.92
C ALA A 78 25.81 -11.79 11.13
N GLU A 79 26.13 -12.21 12.35
CA GLU A 79 27.39 -12.86 12.74
C GLU A 79 27.36 -14.39 12.53
N GLY A 80 26.26 -14.94 11.99
CA GLY A 80 26.17 -16.32 11.49
C GLY A 80 25.89 -17.42 12.52
N LYS A 81 25.67 -17.09 13.81
CA LYS A 81 25.30 -18.08 14.86
C LYS A 81 24.47 -17.43 15.98
N PRO A 82 23.13 -17.34 15.84
CA PRO A 82 22.30 -16.88 16.95
C PRO A 82 22.38 -17.90 18.10
N SER A 83 22.79 -17.46 19.29
CA SER A 83 22.79 -18.31 20.48
C SER A 83 21.36 -18.74 20.81
N HIS A 84 21.13 -20.03 21.07
CA HIS A 84 19.81 -20.56 21.50
C HIS A 84 19.23 -19.78 22.70
N LYS A 85 20.10 -19.31 23.60
CA LYS A 85 19.70 -18.48 24.74
C LYS A 85 19.16 -17.11 24.32
N ALA A 86 19.71 -16.51 23.26
CA ALA A 86 19.24 -15.24 22.70
C ALA A 86 17.89 -15.42 21.99
N VAL A 87 17.74 -16.49 21.21
CA VAL A 87 16.49 -16.87 20.55
C VAL A 87 15.36 -17.05 21.57
N GLN A 88 15.61 -17.79 22.65
CA GLN A 88 14.63 -18.02 23.72
C GLN A 88 14.27 -16.74 24.48
N ARG A 89 15.23 -15.83 24.70
CA ARG A 89 14.97 -14.51 25.32
C ARG A 89 14.11 -13.63 24.42
N CYS A 90 14.41 -13.60 23.12
CA CYS A 90 13.62 -12.88 22.13
C CYS A 90 12.17 -13.39 22.07
N ALA A 91 11.97 -14.71 22.06
CA ALA A 91 10.63 -15.32 22.13
C ALA A 91 9.84 -14.86 23.37
N ARG A 92 10.45 -14.97 24.55
CA ARG A 92 9.79 -14.59 25.82
C ARG A 92 9.45 -13.11 25.86
N ALA A 93 10.30 -12.26 25.31
CA ALA A 93 10.09 -10.83 25.30
C ALA A 93 9.03 -10.41 24.26
N ALA A 94 8.97 -11.05 23.09
CA ALA A 94 7.88 -10.89 22.14
C ALA A 94 6.52 -11.27 22.75
N ASP A 95 6.47 -12.38 23.50
CA ASP A 95 5.27 -12.82 24.23
C ASP A 95 4.84 -11.82 25.31
N LYS A 96 5.78 -11.24 26.07
CA LYS A 96 5.48 -10.18 27.04
C LYS A 96 4.93 -8.93 26.35
N GLY A 97 5.52 -8.52 25.23
CA GLY A 97 5.07 -7.37 24.42
C GLY A 97 3.64 -7.57 23.89
N LEU A 98 3.32 -8.76 23.39
CA LEU A 98 1.96 -9.09 22.92
C LEU A 98 0.95 -9.03 24.08
N LYS A 99 1.28 -9.58 25.25
CA LYS A 99 0.45 -9.46 26.46
C LYS A 99 0.30 -8.04 26.97
N ALA A 100 1.28 -7.16 26.72
CA ALA A 100 1.16 -5.74 27.03
C ALA A 100 0.21 -5.05 26.04
N CYS A 101 0.31 -5.36 24.74
CA CYS A 101 -0.63 -4.87 23.72
C CYS A 101 -2.07 -5.31 24.03
N ASP A 102 -2.27 -6.56 24.47
CA ASP A 102 -3.59 -7.08 24.87
C ASP A 102 -4.18 -6.37 26.10
N ARG A 103 -3.34 -5.81 26.98
CA ARG A 103 -3.78 -5.03 28.14
C ARG A 103 -4.16 -3.60 27.79
N VAL A 104 -3.64 -3.07 26.68
CA VAL A 104 -3.87 -1.70 26.20
C VAL A 104 -4.82 -1.75 25.01
N VAL A 105 -6.08 -2.12 25.29
CA VAL A 105 -7.13 -2.37 24.27
C VAL A 105 -7.58 -1.09 23.54
N SER A 106 -7.23 0.10 24.05
CA SER A 106 -7.86 1.37 23.66
C SER A 106 -7.01 2.33 22.82
N LEU A 107 -5.79 1.97 22.40
CA LEU A 107 -4.96 2.86 21.58
C LEU A 107 -4.93 2.40 20.12
N GLU A 108 -5.61 3.16 19.26
CA GLU A 108 -5.75 2.92 17.81
C GLU A 108 -4.42 2.87 17.03
N GLY A 109 -3.27 3.15 17.67
CA GLY A 109 -1.94 3.11 17.07
C GLY A 109 -1.14 1.80 17.26
N LEU A 110 -1.63 0.81 18.03
CA LEU A 110 -0.84 -0.39 18.39
C LEU A 110 -0.94 -1.56 17.40
N SER A 111 -1.81 -1.50 16.39
CA SER A 111 -2.03 -2.58 15.41
C SER A 111 -0.75 -2.96 14.65
N GLY A 112 0.00 -1.97 14.17
CA GLY A 112 1.28 -2.18 13.48
C GLY A 112 2.38 -2.70 14.43
N TYR A 113 2.35 -2.31 15.70
CA TYR A 113 3.30 -2.81 16.71
C TYR A 113 3.05 -4.29 17.02
N ARG A 114 1.78 -4.67 17.23
CA ARG A 114 1.36 -6.06 17.42
C ARG A 114 1.75 -6.94 16.24
N ALA A 115 1.48 -6.51 15.00
CA ALA A 115 1.83 -7.26 13.80
C ALA A 115 3.35 -7.56 13.71
N ARG A 116 4.19 -6.61 14.14
CA ARG A 116 5.65 -6.78 14.17
C ARG A 116 6.14 -7.70 15.28
N LEU A 117 5.45 -7.75 16.42
CA LEU A 117 5.73 -8.72 17.47
C LEU A 117 5.33 -10.13 17.07
N GLU A 118 4.17 -10.30 16.43
CA GLU A 118 3.73 -11.58 15.86
C GLU A 118 4.71 -12.07 14.78
N ALA A 119 5.15 -11.18 13.88
CA ALA A 119 6.17 -11.51 12.89
C ALA A 119 7.50 -11.91 13.53
N CYS A 120 7.91 -11.23 14.61
CA CYS A 120 9.11 -11.59 15.37
C CYS A 120 8.98 -12.96 16.02
N LYS A 121 7.83 -13.26 16.62
CA LYS A 121 7.53 -14.55 17.23
C LYS A 121 7.55 -15.68 16.20
N ALA A 122 6.95 -15.46 15.03
CA ALA A 122 6.98 -16.41 13.92
C ALA A 122 8.40 -16.67 13.41
N ALA A 123 9.21 -15.62 13.23
CA ALA A 123 10.60 -15.76 12.81
C ALA A 123 11.44 -16.54 13.85
N VAL A 124 11.23 -16.28 15.14
CA VAL A 124 11.90 -17.00 16.22
C VAL A 124 11.48 -18.48 16.28
N ALA A 125 10.19 -18.76 16.08
CA ALA A 125 9.69 -20.13 16.03
C ALA A 125 10.28 -20.92 14.85
N ALA A 126 10.49 -20.28 13.70
CA ALA A 126 11.15 -20.90 12.54
C ALA A 126 12.62 -21.25 12.80
N LEU A 127 13.32 -20.49 13.66
CA LEU A 127 14.71 -20.76 14.05
C LEU A 127 14.85 -21.91 15.05
N ASP A 128 13.81 -22.18 15.84
CA ASP A 128 13.77 -23.28 16.81
C ASP A 128 13.24 -24.59 16.20
N ALA A 129 12.74 -24.54 14.97
CA ALA A 129 12.24 -25.72 14.27
C ALA A 129 13.41 -26.67 13.92
N PRO A 130 13.30 -27.98 14.25
CA PRO A 130 14.32 -28.95 13.86
C PRO A 130 14.47 -28.99 12.33
N PRO A 131 15.69 -29.13 11.79
CA PRO A 131 15.88 -29.21 10.36
C PRO A 131 15.10 -30.41 9.78
N PRO A 132 14.49 -30.26 8.60
CA PRO A 132 13.74 -31.36 7.98
C PRO A 132 14.66 -32.57 7.78
N PRO A 133 14.17 -33.80 8.02
CA PRO A 133 14.99 -34.99 7.89
C PRO A 133 15.50 -35.13 6.44
N PRO A 134 16.76 -35.51 6.22
CA PRO A 134 17.32 -35.67 4.88
C PRO A 134 16.56 -36.76 4.11
N GLY A 135 15.85 -36.35 3.06
CA GLY A 135 14.98 -37.21 2.25
C GLY A 135 15.75 -38.22 1.40
N SER A 136 15.40 -39.49 1.53
CA SER A 136 15.86 -40.62 0.70
C SER A 136 15.04 -40.74 -0.58
N GLY A 137 15.39 -39.98 -1.62
CA GLY A 137 14.77 -40.10 -2.95
C GLY A 137 15.59 -40.96 -3.90
N LYS A 138 15.18 -42.22 -4.15
CA LYS A 138 15.64 -43.01 -5.32
C LYS A 138 14.60 -42.91 -6.46
N PRO A 139 15.00 -42.66 -7.72
CA PRO A 139 14.08 -42.59 -8.85
C PRO A 139 13.72 -43.98 -9.38
N LYS A 140 12.42 -44.24 -9.57
CA LYS A 140 11.87 -45.50 -10.08
C LYS A 140 11.83 -45.49 -11.61
N LYS A 141 12.58 -46.41 -12.21
CA LYS A 141 12.72 -46.68 -13.64
C LYS A 141 11.52 -47.49 -14.15
N THR A 142 10.76 -46.96 -15.11
CA THR A 142 9.68 -47.66 -15.82
C THR A 142 10.24 -48.43 -17.01
N ARG A 143 9.81 -49.68 -17.17
CA ARG A 143 10.01 -50.48 -18.38
C ARG A 143 8.87 -51.48 -18.56
N ASP A 144 8.64 -51.76 -19.83
CA ASP A 144 8.00 -52.92 -20.45
C ASP A 144 6.51 -52.84 -20.85
N ALA A 145 6.32 -52.84 -22.18
CA ALA A 145 5.18 -53.39 -22.91
C ALA A 145 5.24 -54.94 -22.89
N PRO A 146 4.18 -55.69 -23.26
CA PRO A 146 3.98 -56.03 -24.68
C PRO A 146 2.53 -56.30 -25.17
N ARG A 147 2.33 -56.08 -26.48
CA ARG A 147 1.74 -56.93 -27.55
C ARG A 147 0.31 -57.52 -27.43
N GLU A 148 -0.57 -56.97 -28.29
CA GLU A 148 -1.39 -57.61 -29.36
C GLU A 148 -2.25 -58.86 -29.07
N ALA A 149 -3.59 -58.73 -29.20
CA ALA A 149 -4.48 -59.75 -29.78
C ALA A 149 -5.85 -59.16 -30.17
N ALA A 150 -6.35 -59.58 -31.33
CA ALA A 150 -7.58 -59.14 -31.99
C ALA A 150 -8.87 -59.64 -31.32
N SER A 151 -9.97 -58.89 -31.45
CA SER A 151 -11.19 -59.32 -32.16
C SER A 151 -12.44 -58.52 -31.76
N ARG A 152 -13.32 -58.37 -32.76
CA ARG A 152 -14.79 -58.30 -32.66
C ARG A 152 -15.47 -56.96 -32.31
N ALA A 153 -16.05 -56.37 -33.35
CA ALA A 153 -17.08 -55.34 -33.30
C ALA A 153 -18.37 -55.83 -32.60
N PRO A 154 -19.12 -54.89 -32.00
CA PRO A 154 -20.52 -54.72 -32.37
C PRO A 154 -20.93 -53.26 -32.62
N ALA A 155 -22.06 -53.13 -33.32
CA ALA A 155 -22.65 -51.95 -33.94
C ALA A 155 -22.91 -50.73 -33.03
N PRO A 156 -23.05 -49.52 -33.60
CA PRO A 156 -23.45 -48.32 -32.87
C PRO A 156 -24.97 -48.32 -32.60
N PRO A 157 -25.45 -47.94 -31.40
CA PRO A 157 -26.86 -47.71 -31.18
C PRO A 157 -27.32 -46.42 -31.88
N ARG A 158 -28.50 -46.53 -32.49
CA ARG A 158 -29.24 -45.52 -33.22
C ARG A 158 -29.79 -44.42 -32.29
N LYS A 159 -29.91 -43.23 -32.89
CA LYS A 159 -30.62 -42.02 -32.46
C LYS A 159 -32.02 -42.27 -31.90
N LEU A 160 -32.31 -41.62 -30.77
CA LEU A 160 -33.58 -41.21 -30.14
C LEU A 160 -33.13 -40.14 -29.10
N ASP A 161 -33.66 -38.94 -28.88
CA ASP A 161 -34.86 -38.23 -29.30
C ASP A 161 -34.62 -36.71 -29.20
N ALA A 162 -35.52 -35.97 -29.85
CA ALA A 162 -35.56 -34.52 -29.96
C ALA A 162 -35.47 -33.78 -28.61
N ALA A 163 -34.45 -32.92 -28.47
CA ALA A 163 -34.48 -31.81 -27.52
C ALA A 163 -35.35 -30.68 -28.09
N PRO A 164 -36.31 -30.12 -27.34
CA PRO A 164 -37.10 -28.99 -27.81
C PRO A 164 -36.18 -27.79 -28.01
N ALA A 165 -36.16 -27.26 -29.23
CA ALA A 165 -35.51 -26.00 -29.56
C ALA A 165 -36.10 -24.88 -28.69
N ARG A 166 -35.38 -24.51 -27.62
CA ARG A 166 -35.61 -23.25 -26.91
C ARG A 166 -35.22 -22.11 -27.83
N SER A 167 -36.18 -21.66 -28.62
CA SER A 167 -36.21 -20.33 -29.21
C SER A 167 -36.37 -19.32 -28.07
N GLY A 168 -35.26 -19.01 -27.40
CA GLY A 168 -35.15 -17.84 -26.54
C GLY A 168 -34.47 -16.75 -27.35
N ALA A 169 -35.23 -15.76 -27.81
CA ALA A 169 -34.65 -14.52 -28.30
C ALA A 169 -33.72 -13.97 -27.20
N PRO A 170 -32.48 -13.55 -27.52
CA PRO A 170 -31.58 -12.97 -26.53
C PRO A 170 -32.28 -11.75 -25.91
N ALA A 171 -32.45 -11.77 -24.60
CA ALA A 171 -32.94 -10.60 -23.86
C ALA A 171 -32.06 -9.39 -24.21
N PRO A 172 -32.64 -8.19 -24.39
CA PRO A 172 -31.86 -7.00 -24.72
C PRO A 172 -30.76 -6.81 -23.68
N ALA A 173 -29.52 -6.67 -24.14
CA ALA A 173 -28.39 -6.41 -23.27
C ALA A 173 -28.68 -5.14 -22.45
N ALA A 174 -28.70 -5.27 -21.12
CA ALA A 174 -28.85 -4.13 -20.24
C ALA A 174 -27.72 -3.13 -20.52
N ALA A 175 -28.05 -1.83 -20.57
CA ALA A 175 -27.07 -0.78 -20.76
C ALA A 175 -25.99 -0.85 -19.66
N PRO A 176 -24.72 -0.51 -19.97
CA PRO A 176 -23.65 -0.51 -18.98
C PRO A 176 -24.01 0.45 -17.82
N PRO A 177 -23.68 0.08 -16.57
CA PRO A 177 -23.95 0.91 -15.41
C PRO A 177 -23.20 2.24 -15.53
N THR A 178 -23.85 3.34 -15.17
CA THR A 178 -23.21 4.66 -15.06
C THR A 178 -22.83 4.94 -13.61
N THR A 179 -21.85 5.82 -13.41
CA THR A 179 -21.40 6.29 -12.09
C THR A 179 -22.55 6.92 -11.30
N GLU A 180 -23.38 7.69 -11.98
CA GLU A 180 -24.59 8.30 -11.44
C GLU A 180 -25.63 7.26 -11.02
N ALA A 181 -25.80 6.18 -11.78
CA ALA A 181 -26.68 5.07 -11.40
C ALA A 181 -26.19 4.38 -10.13
N VAL A 182 -24.87 4.20 -9.96
CA VAL A 182 -24.28 3.65 -8.74
C VAL A 182 -24.53 4.56 -7.53
N ARG A 183 -24.40 5.88 -7.70
CA ARG A 183 -24.60 6.88 -6.63
C ARG A 183 -26.05 6.98 -6.18
N THR A 184 -26.97 6.90 -7.14
CA THR A 184 -28.41 7.01 -6.90
C THR A 184 -29.06 5.68 -6.55
N ALA A 185 -28.35 4.57 -6.75
CA ALA A 185 -28.78 3.26 -6.29
C ALA A 185 -28.87 3.24 -4.76
N GLY A 186 -30.10 3.44 -4.30
CA GLY A 186 -30.49 3.11 -2.94
C GLY A 186 -30.50 1.61 -2.74
N GLY A 187 -31.12 1.17 -1.65
CA GLY A 187 -31.22 -0.24 -1.34
C GLY A 187 -31.07 -0.47 0.14
N ALA A 188 -31.30 -1.72 0.55
CA ALA A 188 -30.98 -2.10 1.91
C ALA A 188 -29.46 -1.90 2.15
N PRO A 189 -29.05 -1.58 3.39
CA PRO A 189 -27.65 -1.69 3.78
C PRO A 189 -27.12 -3.06 3.35
N LEU A 190 -25.85 -3.14 2.92
CA LEU A 190 -25.28 -4.37 2.38
C LEU A 190 -25.74 -5.60 3.18
N SER A 191 -26.59 -6.38 2.54
CA SER A 191 -27.24 -7.53 3.15
C SER A 191 -26.18 -8.57 3.47
N LYS A 192 -26.20 -9.05 4.71
CA LYS A 192 -25.27 -10.05 5.22
C LYS A 192 -25.31 -11.26 4.30
N SER A 193 -24.21 -11.53 3.61
CA SER A 193 -24.07 -12.80 2.92
C SER A 193 -24.15 -13.94 3.95
N ALA A 194 -24.65 -15.11 3.54
CA ALA A 194 -24.73 -16.29 4.41
C ALA A 194 -23.35 -16.71 4.98
N TRP A 195 -22.26 -16.27 4.34
CA TRP A 195 -20.89 -16.51 4.81
C TRP A 195 -20.53 -15.61 6.01
N ASN A 196 -20.96 -14.36 6.01
CA ASN A 196 -20.72 -13.37 7.08
C ASN A 196 -21.40 -13.69 8.43
N VAL A 197 -22.08 -14.84 8.54
CA VAL A 197 -22.60 -15.36 9.81
C VAL A 197 -21.48 -15.83 10.74
N LYS A 198 -20.29 -16.14 10.21
CA LYS A 198 -19.13 -16.68 10.97
C LYS A 198 -17.97 -15.69 11.17
N ASP A 199 -18.23 -14.38 11.16
CA ASP A 199 -17.18 -13.35 11.24
C ASP A 199 -16.11 -13.48 10.13
N THR A 200 -16.52 -13.95 8.96
CA THR A 200 -15.64 -14.07 7.79
C THR A 200 -15.46 -12.73 7.11
N TRP A 201 -14.25 -12.48 6.64
CA TRP A 201 -13.89 -11.31 5.86
C TRP A 201 -14.41 -11.44 4.43
N GLU A 202 -15.21 -10.47 3.98
CA GLU A 202 -15.71 -10.39 2.61
C GLU A 202 -15.25 -9.07 1.99
N GLU A 203 -14.59 -9.14 0.84
CA GLU A 203 -14.13 -7.99 0.06
C GLU A 203 -14.89 -7.91 -1.25
N VAL A 204 -15.38 -6.72 -1.57
CA VAL A 204 -15.96 -6.41 -2.88
C VAL A 204 -15.09 -5.34 -3.54
N ASP A 205 -14.38 -5.74 -4.58
CA ASP A 205 -13.62 -4.81 -5.42
C ASP A 205 -14.58 -3.92 -6.22
N VAL A 206 -14.40 -2.61 -6.08
CA VAL A 206 -15.15 -1.56 -6.76
C VAL A 206 -14.21 -0.52 -7.38
N THR A 207 -12.95 -0.89 -7.59
CA THR A 207 -11.87 -0.03 -8.08
C THR A 207 -12.22 0.63 -9.42
N SER A 208 -12.81 -0.13 -10.35
CA SER A 208 -13.13 0.41 -11.69
C SER A 208 -14.15 1.55 -11.61
N TRP A 209 -15.20 1.40 -10.79
CA TRP A 209 -16.16 2.47 -10.55
C TRP A 209 -15.51 3.67 -9.85
N ALA A 210 -14.69 3.43 -8.82
CA ALA A 210 -14.02 4.50 -8.07
C ALA A 210 -13.14 5.37 -8.97
N VAL A 211 -12.37 4.72 -9.86
CA VAL A 211 -11.51 5.41 -10.84
C VAL A 211 -12.31 6.30 -11.79
N GLU A 212 -13.40 5.78 -12.37
CA GLU A 212 -14.25 6.58 -13.26
C GLU A 212 -14.92 7.73 -12.50
N ARG A 213 -15.36 7.49 -11.25
CA ARG A 213 -16.00 8.53 -10.45
C ARG A 213 -15.05 9.67 -10.11
N ILE A 214 -13.81 9.36 -9.74
CA ILE A 214 -12.79 10.37 -9.48
C ILE A 214 -12.46 11.15 -10.75
N ALA A 215 -12.39 10.48 -11.90
CA ALA A 215 -12.18 11.15 -13.18
C ALA A 215 -13.29 12.17 -13.46
N GLU A 216 -14.55 11.81 -13.23
CA GLU A 216 -15.69 12.74 -13.35
C GLU A 216 -15.60 13.93 -12.41
N LEU A 217 -15.30 13.69 -11.12
CA LEU A 217 -15.19 14.76 -10.11
C LEU A 217 -14.09 15.77 -10.49
N PHE A 218 -12.94 15.27 -10.94
CA PHE A 218 -11.80 16.11 -11.28
C PHE A 218 -12.04 16.88 -12.58
N MET A 219 -12.62 16.25 -13.60
CA MET A 219 -12.90 16.91 -14.88
C MET A 219 -14.07 17.90 -14.82
N GLY A 220 -15.01 17.68 -13.89
CA GLY A 220 -16.19 18.51 -13.68
C GLY A 220 -15.93 19.79 -12.88
N THR A 221 -14.77 19.89 -12.20
CA THR A 221 -14.50 20.97 -11.25
C THR A 221 -13.37 21.88 -11.76
N PRO A 222 -13.68 23.13 -12.17
CA PRO A 222 -12.65 24.12 -12.45
C PRO A 222 -11.96 24.51 -11.14
N LEU A 223 -10.63 24.61 -11.17
CA LEU A 223 -9.80 24.99 -10.05
C LEU A 223 -9.42 26.47 -10.18
N PRO A 224 -10.05 27.40 -9.43
CA PRO A 224 -9.68 28.81 -9.49
C PRO A 224 -8.28 29.03 -8.91
N LEU A 225 -7.45 29.81 -9.60
CA LEU A 225 -6.20 30.29 -9.02
C LEU A 225 -6.42 31.46 -8.06
N TYR A 226 -5.47 31.61 -7.14
CA TYR A 226 -5.25 32.85 -6.42
C TYR A 226 -4.81 33.92 -7.43
N ASP A 227 -5.44 35.10 -7.41
CA ASP A 227 -5.15 36.29 -8.26
C ASP A 227 -5.92 36.44 -9.60
N GLY A 228 -7.17 35.97 -9.64
CA GLY A 228 -8.25 36.64 -10.41
C GLY A 228 -8.49 36.18 -11.85
N ASP A 229 -7.45 36.05 -12.68
CA ASP A 229 -7.63 35.84 -14.12
C ASP A 229 -7.17 34.47 -14.65
N LEU A 230 -6.44 33.69 -13.85
CA LEU A 230 -5.99 32.37 -14.24
C LEU A 230 -6.98 31.29 -13.81
N ARG A 231 -7.43 30.44 -14.75
CA ARG A 231 -8.31 29.30 -14.45
C ARG A 231 -7.62 28.01 -14.80
N LEU A 232 -7.47 27.11 -13.83
CA LEU A 232 -6.93 25.78 -14.09
C LEU A 232 -8.08 24.77 -14.21
N ARG A 233 -8.04 23.93 -15.23
CA ARG A 233 -9.02 22.86 -15.45
C ARG A 233 -8.30 21.55 -15.70
N ILE A 234 -8.68 20.52 -14.97
CA ILE A 234 -8.29 19.15 -15.30
C ILE A 234 -9.18 18.71 -16.45
N TYR A 235 -8.59 18.30 -17.57
CA TYR A 235 -9.36 17.88 -18.75
C TYR A 235 -9.30 16.37 -18.98
N ASP A 236 -8.37 15.66 -18.32
CA ASP A 236 -8.23 14.22 -18.45
C ASP A 236 -7.53 13.62 -17.23
N VAL A 237 -7.99 12.44 -16.79
CA VAL A 237 -7.33 11.59 -15.78
C VAL A 237 -6.74 10.39 -16.50
N ARG A 238 -5.50 10.50 -16.95
CA ARG A 238 -4.90 9.53 -17.87
C ARG A 238 -4.79 8.15 -17.26
N ARG A 239 -4.43 8.11 -15.98
CA ARG A 239 -4.03 6.88 -15.33
C ARG A 239 -4.27 6.95 -13.83
N VAL A 240 -4.74 5.84 -13.26
CA VAL A 240 -4.85 5.65 -11.82
C VAL A 240 -4.20 4.32 -11.43
N VAL A 241 -3.41 4.36 -10.36
CA VAL A 241 -2.83 3.21 -9.68
C VAL A 241 -3.41 3.16 -8.28
N GLY A 242 -3.93 1.99 -7.91
CA GLY A 242 -4.46 1.78 -6.58
C GLY A 242 -5.65 0.82 -6.59
N HIS A 243 -6.33 0.79 -5.46
CA HIS A 243 -7.47 -0.10 -5.23
C HIS A 243 -8.55 0.61 -4.42
N ALA A 244 -9.80 0.25 -4.67
CA ALA A 244 -10.95 0.64 -3.86
C ALA A 244 -11.85 -0.57 -3.65
N GLN A 245 -12.19 -0.83 -2.39
CA GLN A 245 -12.94 -2.01 -1.99
C GLN A 245 -13.91 -1.70 -0.84
N VAL A 246 -15.03 -2.41 -0.84
CA VAL A 246 -15.96 -2.44 0.28
C VAL A 246 -15.75 -3.74 1.02
N VAL A 247 -15.36 -3.63 2.28
CA VAL A 247 -15.10 -4.76 3.17
C VAL A 247 -16.27 -4.91 4.14
N ILE A 248 -16.71 -6.15 4.33
CA ILE A 248 -17.69 -6.50 5.35
C ILE A 248 -17.04 -7.43 6.36
N PHE A 249 -16.80 -6.93 7.58
CA PHE A 249 -16.17 -7.68 8.66
C PHE A 249 -16.95 -7.51 9.97
N GLN A 250 -17.25 -8.61 10.64
CA GLN A 250 -18.03 -8.61 11.90
C GLN A 250 -19.31 -7.77 11.80
N ARG A 251 -20.01 -7.89 10.67
CA ARG A 251 -21.26 -7.14 10.37
C ARG A 251 -21.08 -5.62 10.26
N LYS A 252 -19.84 -5.12 10.19
CA LYS A 252 -19.53 -3.71 9.90
C LYS A 252 -19.03 -3.60 8.47
N VAL A 253 -19.64 -2.70 7.73
CA VAL A 253 -19.18 -2.32 6.39
C VAL A 253 -18.09 -1.26 6.58
N ARG A 254 -16.96 -1.43 5.88
CA ARG A 254 -15.88 -0.46 5.80
C ARG A 254 -15.53 -0.25 4.34
N SER A 255 -15.59 0.99 3.88
CA SER A 255 -15.12 1.36 2.56
C SER A 255 -13.65 1.77 2.68
N ILE A 256 -12.78 1.11 1.91
CA ILE A 256 -11.33 1.32 1.94
C ILE A 256 -10.86 1.58 0.51
N PHE A 257 -10.17 2.68 0.28
CA PHE A 257 -9.48 2.98 -0.96
C PHE A 257 -8.09 3.55 -0.67
N ASP A 258 -7.16 3.19 -1.56
CA ASP A 258 -5.80 3.69 -1.58
C ASP A 258 -5.39 3.81 -3.05
N LEU A 259 -5.44 5.05 -3.55
CA LEU A 259 -5.05 5.43 -4.89
C LEU A 259 -3.68 6.08 -4.82
N GLU A 260 -2.66 5.22 -4.90
CA GLU A 260 -1.25 5.57 -4.77
C GLU A 260 -0.82 6.68 -5.74
N GLU A 261 -1.28 6.61 -7.00
CA GLU A 261 -0.85 7.50 -8.06
C GLU A 261 -1.99 7.81 -9.04
N VAL A 262 -2.29 9.10 -9.23
CA VAL A 262 -3.27 9.60 -10.19
C VAL A 262 -2.56 10.56 -11.16
N GLU A 263 -2.46 10.17 -12.43
CA GLU A 263 -1.90 11.01 -13.49
C GLU A 263 -2.99 11.84 -14.16
N LEU A 264 -2.76 13.15 -14.18
CA LEU A 264 -3.72 14.16 -14.57
C LEU A 264 -3.15 14.97 -15.73
N SER A 265 -4.02 15.37 -16.65
CA SER A 265 -3.74 16.43 -17.62
C SER A 265 -4.57 17.65 -17.32
N TRP A 266 -3.92 18.80 -17.32
CA TRP A 266 -4.54 20.06 -16.99
C TRP A 266 -4.25 21.12 -18.05
N VAL A 267 -5.17 22.07 -18.15
CA VAL A 267 -5.03 23.30 -18.93
C VAL A 267 -5.21 24.49 -17.99
N ALA A 268 -4.34 25.48 -18.07
CA ALA A 268 -4.51 26.76 -17.40
C ALA A 268 -4.77 27.83 -18.46
N GLU A 269 -5.79 28.65 -18.25
CA GLU A 269 -6.19 29.74 -19.13
C GLU A 269 -5.91 31.06 -18.44
N ASP A 270 -5.12 31.92 -19.07
CA ASP A 270 -4.85 33.30 -18.66
C ASP A 270 -5.78 34.22 -19.46
N GLY A 271 -6.47 35.14 -18.78
CA GLY A 271 -7.54 35.98 -19.33
C GLY A 271 -7.19 36.78 -20.61
N GLY A 272 -5.92 36.79 -21.02
CA GLY A 272 -5.40 37.39 -22.24
C GLY A 272 -5.14 36.43 -23.43
N GLU A 273 -5.82 35.27 -23.53
CA GLU A 273 -5.76 34.26 -24.62
C GLU A 273 -4.64 33.19 -24.52
N GLY A 274 -3.83 33.21 -23.46
CA GLY A 274 -2.80 32.19 -23.24
C GLY A 274 -3.37 30.89 -22.66
N GLN A 275 -3.25 29.77 -23.39
CA GLN A 275 -3.51 28.43 -22.84
C GLN A 275 -2.22 27.66 -22.55
N PHE A 276 -2.06 27.21 -21.32
CA PHE A 276 -0.95 26.39 -20.86
C PHE A 276 -1.43 24.97 -20.64
N LYS A 277 -0.75 23.98 -21.21
CA LYS A 277 -1.08 22.56 -20.98
C LYS A 277 0.05 21.89 -20.23
N GLY A 278 -0.31 21.04 -19.29
CA GLY A 278 0.67 20.26 -18.54
C GLY A 278 0.11 18.93 -18.08
N ALA A 279 1.01 18.15 -17.48
CA ALA A 279 0.69 16.94 -16.77
C ALA A 279 1.11 17.09 -15.31
N ALA A 280 0.36 16.44 -14.43
CA ALA A 280 0.66 16.35 -13.01
C ALA A 280 0.43 14.91 -12.54
N THR A 281 1.19 14.51 -11.54
CA THR A 281 1.00 13.24 -10.85
C THR A 281 0.68 13.56 -9.39
N LEU A 282 -0.51 13.17 -8.98
CA LEU A 282 -1.02 13.27 -7.62
C LEU A 282 -0.74 11.95 -6.88
N ARG A 283 -0.26 12.04 -5.64
CA ARG A 283 0.02 10.90 -4.77
C ARG A 283 -0.59 11.12 -3.39
N GLY A 284 -0.80 10.02 -2.67
CA GLY A 284 -1.37 10.05 -1.31
C GLY A 284 -2.90 10.17 -1.30
N PHE A 285 -3.58 9.70 -2.35
CA PHE A 285 -5.04 9.77 -2.42
C PHE A 285 -5.65 8.54 -1.76
N ALA A 286 -5.79 8.57 -0.44
CA ALA A 286 -6.29 7.47 0.38
C ALA A 286 -7.42 7.92 1.32
N ASN A 287 -8.07 6.97 1.98
CA ASN A 287 -9.07 7.27 3.02
C ASN A 287 -8.55 8.27 4.04
N SER A 288 -9.34 9.30 4.33
CA SER A 288 -9.05 10.28 5.37
C SER A 288 -7.77 11.09 5.11
N ALA A 289 -7.23 11.09 3.89
CA ALA A 289 -6.11 11.96 3.53
C ALA A 289 -6.57 13.42 3.44
N ASP A 290 -5.76 14.33 3.98
CA ASP A 290 -6.02 15.76 3.94
C ASP A 290 -5.18 16.49 2.87
N ALA A 291 -5.30 17.81 2.78
CA ALA A 291 -4.53 18.61 1.81
C ALA A 291 -3.01 18.55 2.01
N GLY A 292 -2.54 18.25 3.23
CA GLY A 292 -1.12 18.09 3.57
C GLY A 292 -0.57 16.72 3.16
N ASP A 293 -1.41 15.69 3.15
CA ASP A 293 -1.06 14.35 2.69
C ASP A 293 -0.91 14.26 1.17
N LEU A 294 -1.60 15.13 0.43
CA LEU A 294 -1.58 15.14 -1.03
C LEU A 294 -0.27 15.71 -1.59
N GLU A 295 0.49 14.86 -2.28
CA GLU A 295 1.69 15.28 -3.00
C GLU A 295 1.38 15.47 -4.49
N ILE A 296 1.54 16.71 -4.97
CA ILE A 296 1.41 17.05 -6.39
C ILE A 296 2.80 17.26 -6.98
N SER A 297 3.17 16.41 -7.94
CA SER A 297 4.37 16.56 -8.76
C SER A 297 4.01 17.01 -10.17
N THR A 298 4.73 18.00 -10.68
CA THR A 298 4.49 18.59 -11.99
C THR A 298 5.78 18.59 -12.79
N ASN A 299 5.70 18.22 -14.05
CA ASN A 299 6.84 18.23 -14.96
C ASN A 299 6.52 19.13 -16.15
N PHE A 300 6.83 20.42 -16.03
CA PHE A 300 6.80 21.35 -17.15
C PHE A 300 7.90 22.41 -16.99
N ALA A 301 8.45 22.85 -18.12
CA ALA A 301 9.48 23.87 -18.15
C ALA A 301 8.86 25.25 -17.88
N CYS A 302 9.28 25.90 -16.80
CA CYS A 302 8.94 27.29 -16.53
C CYS A 302 9.67 28.18 -17.55
N LYS A 303 8.93 28.88 -18.40
CA LYS A 303 9.46 29.80 -19.42
C LYS A 303 9.02 31.24 -19.19
N THR A 304 7.89 31.42 -18.52
CA THR A 304 7.26 32.71 -18.25
C THR A 304 6.94 32.82 -16.77
N GLU A 305 6.70 34.05 -16.29
CA GLU A 305 6.24 34.32 -14.93
C GLU A 305 4.91 33.62 -14.64
N THR A 306 4.01 33.55 -15.62
CA THR A 306 2.75 32.80 -15.54
C THR A 306 2.96 31.30 -15.32
N HIS A 307 4.00 30.70 -15.91
CA HIS A 307 4.35 29.30 -15.64
C HIS A 307 4.78 29.10 -14.18
N GLU A 308 5.48 30.07 -13.58
CA GLU A 308 5.88 30.02 -12.18
C GLU A 308 4.68 30.20 -11.24
N ALA A 309 3.74 31.07 -11.58
CA ALA A 309 2.48 31.22 -10.85
C ALA A 309 1.67 29.91 -10.84
N VAL A 310 1.49 29.26 -11.99
CA VAL A 310 0.83 27.94 -12.09
C VAL A 310 1.55 26.90 -11.26
N LYS A 311 2.88 26.84 -11.35
CA LYS A 311 3.69 25.87 -10.60
C LYS A 311 3.56 26.08 -9.10
N THR A 312 3.56 27.34 -8.67
CA THR A 312 3.38 27.72 -7.26
C THR A 312 1.99 27.33 -6.78
N PHE A 313 0.95 27.62 -7.56
CA PHE A 313 -0.43 27.23 -7.23
C PHE A 313 -0.62 25.71 -7.10
N LEU A 314 -0.05 24.93 -8.02
CA LEU A 314 -0.10 23.47 -7.96
C LEU A 314 0.67 22.87 -6.78
N ARG A 315 1.65 23.59 -6.23
CA ARG A 315 2.46 23.15 -5.08
C ARG A 315 1.96 23.67 -3.74
N ASN A 316 1.23 24.79 -3.74
CA ASN A 316 0.76 25.45 -2.53
C ASN A 316 -0.36 24.62 -1.87
N GLU A 317 -0.27 24.44 -0.55
CA GLU A 317 -1.25 23.70 0.25
C GLU A 317 -2.63 24.36 0.20
N GLY A 318 -2.70 25.70 0.25
CA GLY A 318 -3.95 26.46 0.12
C GLY A 318 -4.45 26.65 -1.32
N GLY A 319 -3.73 26.13 -2.33
CA GLY A 319 -4.05 26.28 -3.75
C GLY A 319 -4.80 25.08 -4.30
N ALA A 320 -4.23 24.47 -5.35
CA ALA A 320 -4.82 23.29 -5.98
C ALA A 320 -4.98 22.10 -5.01
N ARG A 321 -4.08 21.97 -4.02
CA ARG A 321 -4.13 20.87 -3.03
C ARG A 321 -5.38 20.93 -2.17
N ALA A 322 -5.70 22.09 -1.60
CA ALA A 322 -6.92 22.26 -0.81
C ALA A 322 -8.19 21.92 -1.62
N GLN A 323 -8.24 22.31 -2.88
CA GLN A 323 -9.39 22.03 -3.74
C GLN A 323 -9.49 20.55 -4.14
N LEU A 324 -8.35 19.91 -4.43
CA LEU A 324 -8.30 18.46 -4.69
C LEU A 324 -8.62 17.65 -3.44
N ALA A 325 -8.23 18.12 -2.25
CA ALA A 325 -8.63 17.54 -0.98
C ALA A 325 -10.14 17.65 -0.76
N GLN A 326 -10.77 18.77 -1.12
CA GLN A 326 -12.23 18.88 -1.05
C GLN A 326 -12.93 17.87 -1.97
N LEU A 327 -12.41 17.66 -3.19
CA LEU A 327 -12.94 16.65 -4.12
C LEU A 327 -12.75 15.22 -3.59
N LEU A 328 -11.63 14.97 -2.89
CA LEU A 328 -11.38 13.71 -2.20
C LEU A 328 -12.39 13.48 -1.07
N GLU A 329 -12.66 14.49 -0.24
CA GLU A 329 -13.68 14.41 0.81
C GLU A 329 -15.08 14.15 0.22
N ASP A 330 -15.40 14.79 -0.90
CA ASP A 330 -16.66 14.58 -1.60
C ASP A 330 -16.77 13.14 -2.12
N PHE A 331 -15.69 12.61 -2.70
CA PHE A 331 -15.60 11.21 -3.12
C PHE A 331 -15.73 10.25 -1.93
N GLU A 332 -15.00 10.47 -0.83
CA GLU A 332 -15.04 9.62 0.35
C GLU A 332 -16.45 9.59 0.96
N ARG A 333 -17.13 10.73 1.01
CA ARG A 333 -18.52 10.82 1.45
C ARG A 333 -19.46 10.02 0.56
N GLU A 334 -19.30 10.08 -0.76
CA GLU A 334 -20.09 9.25 -1.69
C GLU A 334 -19.76 7.76 -1.52
N PHE A 335 -18.47 7.43 -1.38
CA PHE A 335 -17.99 6.05 -1.31
C PHE A 335 -18.42 5.33 -0.04
N THR A 336 -18.43 6.04 1.09
CA THR A 336 -18.91 5.53 2.39
C THR A 336 -20.43 5.39 2.44
N GLN A 337 -21.16 6.09 1.57
CA GLN A 337 -22.62 6.02 1.47
C GLN A 337 -23.12 4.92 0.52
N LEU A 338 -22.23 4.21 -0.20
CA LEU A 338 -22.64 3.13 -1.09
C LEU A 338 -23.42 2.04 -0.33
N THR A 339 -24.60 1.72 -0.87
CA THR A 339 -25.52 0.71 -0.32
C THR A 339 -25.42 -0.61 -1.06
N GLY A 340 -26.24 -1.61 -0.69
CA GLY A 340 -26.20 -2.95 -1.30
C GLY A 340 -26.31 -2.93 -2.82
N ASP A 341 -27.27 -2.21 -3.38
CA ASP A 341 -27.47 -2.17 -4.83
C ASP A 341 -26.40 -1.30 -5.51
N GLY A 342 -25.98 -0.21 -4.85
CA GLY A 342 -24.85 0.62 -5.30
C GLY A 342 -23.55 -0.17 -5.42
N VAL A 343 -23.20 -0.98 -4.40
CA VAL A 343 -22.00 -1.84 -4.44
C VAL A 343 -22.14 -2.94 -5.50
N ALA A 344 -23.33 -3.52 -5.67
CA ALA A 344 -23.55 -4.52 -6.71
C ALA A 344 -23.36 -3.93 -8.13
N LEU A 345 -23.87 -2.72 -8.37
CA LEU A 345 -23.67 -1.99 -9.63
C LEU A 345 -22.21 -1.58 -9.81
N ALA A 346 -21.55 -1.06 -8.77
CA ALA A 346 -20.15 -0.70 -8.80
C ALA A 346 -19.24 -1.89 -9.11
N ARG A 347 -19.57 -3.08 -8.60
CA ARG A 347 -18.86 -4.33 -8.92
C ARG A 347 -19.04 -4.75 -10.38
N SER A 348 -20.19 -4.42 -10.97
CA SER A 348 -20.50 -4.74 -12.37
C SER A 348 -19.92 -3.75 -13.39
N PHE A 349 -19.21 -2.71 -12.93
CA PHE A 349 -18.52 -1.79 -13.82
C PHE A 349 -17.49 -2.53 -14.68
N GLU A 350 -17.46 -2.19 -15.98
CA GLU A 350 -16.39 -2.65 -16.85
C GLU A 350 -15.04 -2.15 -16.33
N LYS A 351 -13.97 -2.93 -16.57
CA LYS A 351 -12.63 -2.54 -16.15
C LYS A 351 -12.30 -1.18 -16.78
N SER A 352 -12.06 -0.18 -15.92
CA SER A 352 -11.71 1.17 -16.38
C SER A 352 -10.45 1.11 -17.24
N GLY A 353 -10.48 1.78 -18.39
CA GLY A 353 -9.30 1.97 -19.24
C GLY A 353 -8.22 2.85 -18.59
N ARG A 354 -8.58 3.58 -17.52
CA ARG A 354 -7.68 4.45 -16.75
C ARG A 354 -6.97 3.69 -15.63
N LEU A 355 -7.52 2.55 -15.20
CA LEU A 355 -6.91 1.71 -14.17
C LEU A 355 -5.68 1.02 -14.74
N ARG A 356 -4.49 1.34 -14.21
CA ARG A 356 -3.28 0.63 -14.60
C ARG A 356 -3.18 -0.66 -13.80
N ASP A 357 -2.99 -1.76 -14.53
CA ASP A 357 -2.59 -3.03 -13.95
C ASP A 357 -1.05 -3.07 -13.87
N PRO A 358 -0.45 -3.01 -12.66
CA PRO A 358 1.02 -2.98 -12.52
C PRO A 358 1.67 -4.22 -13.15
N ALA A 359 0.98 -5.36 -13.16
CA ALA A 359 1.48 -6.59 -13.79
C ALA A 359 1.45 -6.51 -15.33
N ALA A 360 0.48 -5.79 -15.90
CA ALA A 360 0.44 -5.56 -17.34
C ALA A 360 1.57 -4.62 -17.80
N GLU A 361 1.95 -3.67 -16.95
CA GLU A 361 3.00 -2.71 -17.27
C GLU A 361 4.41 -3.31 -17.25
N GLU A 362 4.71 -4.18 -16.29
CA GLU A 362 6.01 -4.89 -16.27
C GLU A 362 6.24 -5.67 -17.58
N ASN A 363 5.15 -6.09 -18.22
CA ASN A 363 5.15 -6.78 -19.49
C ASN A 363 4.97 -5.87 -20.72
N SER A 364 4.78 -4.56 -20.52
CA SER A 364 4.64 -3.58 -21.61
C SER A 364 5.91 -3.56 -22.49
N PRO A 365 5.77 -3.48 -23.83
CA PRO A 365 6.92 -3.38 -24.73
C PRO A 365 7.85 -2.22 -24.37
N GLU A 366 7.33 -1.08 -23.92
CA GLU A 366 8.12 0.09 -23.52
C GLU A 366 8.99 -0.18 -22.29
N VAL A 367 8.42 -0.81 -21.25
CA VAL A 367 9.16 -1.18 -20.03
C VAL A 367 10.19 -2.26 -20.35
N ARG A 368 9.83 -3.22 -21.20
CA ARG A 368 10.77 -4.25 -21.69
C ARG A 368 11.93 -3.64 -22.47
N GLU A 369 11.65 -2.66 -23.33
CA GLU A 369 12.67 -1.96 -24.11
C GLU A 369 13.57 -1.09 -23.22
N ALA A 370 12.99 -0.34 -22.28
CA ALA A 370 13.74 0.45 -21.30
C ALA A 370 14.65 -0.44 -20.42
N ARG A 371 14.16 -1.61 -19.99
CA ARG A 371 14.93 -2.59 -19.22
C ARG A 371 16.04 -3.20 -20.06
N LEU A 372 15.78 -3.49 -21.34
CA LEU A 372 16.80 -3.96 -22.29
C LEU A 372 17.87 -2.87 -22.52
N ALA A 373 17.47 -1.61 -22.67
CA ALA A 373 18.39 -0.48 -22.85
C ALA A 373 19.26 -0.25 -21.61
N ALA A 374 18.66 -0.31 -20.42
CA ALA A 374 19.38 -0.24 -19.15
C ALA A 374 20.38 -1.40 -19.00
N ALA A 375 19.97 -2.63 -19.33
CA ALA A 375 20.85 -3.80 -19.30
C ALA A 375 22.02 -3.67 -20.29
N LYS A 376 21.77 -3.18 -21.51
CA LYS A 376 22.83 -2.91 -22.50
C LYS A 376 23.81 -1.85 -22.01
N ARG A 377 23.30 -0.77 -21.39
CA ARG A 377 24.14 0.29 -20.82
C ARG A 377 25.01 -0.24 -19.68
N GLN A 378 24.45 -1.07 -18.82
CA GLN A 378 25.19 -1.69 -17.72
C GLN A 378 26.25 -2.67 -18.23
N ALA A 379 25.91 -3.53 -19.19
CA ALA A 379 26.89 -4.43 -19.83
C ALA A 379 28.05 -3.67 -20.48
N PHE A 380 27.78 -2.55 -21.13
CA PHE A 380 28.82 -1.67 -21.68
C PHE A 380 29.69 -1.04 -20.58
N GLN A 381 29.10 -0.61 -19.48
CA GLN A 381 29.86 -0.06 -18.33
C GLN A 381 30.75 -1.12 -17.68
N ASP A 382 30.26 -2.35 -17.56
CA ASP A 382 31.03 -3.47 -17.01
C ASP A 382 32.18 -3.86 -17.94
N ASP A 383 31.95 -3.90 -19.26
CA ASP A 383 33.00 -4.16 -20.26
C ASP A 383 34.09 -3.06 -20.25
N MET A 384 33.69 -1.79 -20.12
CA MET A 384 34.61 -0.67 -19.94
C MET A 384 35.46 -0.79 -18.66
N ARG A 385 34.86 -1.24 -17.55
CA ARG A 385 35.58 -1.47 -16.29
C ARG A 385 36.57 -2.61 -16.38
N ILE A 386 36.21 -3.71 -17.06
CA ILE A 386 37.08 -4.86 -17.27
C ILE A 386 38.25 -4.48 -18.18
N SER A 387 37.97 -3.78 -19.28
CA SER A 387 38.97 -3.38 -20.26
C SER A 387 39.93 -2.31 -19.74
N ASN A 388 39.49 -1.47 -18.79
CA ASN A 388 40.28 -0.36 -18.26
C ASN A 388 40.21 -0.25 -16.73
N PRO A 389 40.89 -1.14 -15.97
CA PRO A 389 40.82 -1.16 -14.51
C PRO A 389 41.40 0.09 -13.82
N LYS A 390 42.15 0.93 -14.54
CA LYS A 390 42.71 2.20 -14.02
C LYS A 390 41.78 3.40 -14.23
N LEU A 391 40.74 3.28 -15.05
CA LEU A 391 39.76 4.36 -15.27
C LEU A 391 38.79 4.40 -14.09
N LYS A 392 38.99 5.37 -13.18
CA LYS A 392 37.99 5.72 -12.17
C LYS A 392 36.83 6.40 -12.88
N VAL A 393 35.77 5.64 -13.18
CA VAL A 393 34.51 6.22 -13.64
C VAL A 393 33.84 6.85 -12.43
N THR A 394 34.00 8.16 -12.27
CA THR A 394 33.14 8.97 -11.38
C THR A 394 31.74 8.98 -11.98
N MET A 395 30.78 8.39 -11.25
CA MET A 395 29.35 8.42 -11.61
C MET A 395 28.75 9.79 -11.40
#